data_AF-A0A134AC22-F1
#
_entry.id   AF-A0A134AC22-F1
#
_cell.length_a   1.000
_cell.length_b   1.000
_cell.length_c   1.000
_cell.angle_alpha   90.00
_cell.angle_beta   90.00
_cell.angle_gamma   90.00
#
_symmetry.space_group_name_H-M   'P 1'
#
loop_
_entity.id
_entity.type
_entity.pdbx_description
1 polymer ?
#
loop_
_entity_poly.entity_id
_entity_poly.type
_entity_poly.pdbx_seq_one_letter_code
_entity_poly.pdbx_strand_id
1 'polypeptide(L)'
;MKKANMLILLGFLSFGVIGSAKTIKTFDKENYAIEMASKKEGLISEAENKVLDTTQNQLAVKNATDDEGTGRETENLLGKRRKKVTEKTQAGEKSVKKSFWSKILNRKKSDKNETWKLVWSDEFNGDKLDLSKWSYWENDYPSKNGNFVDENGNLVDQYGFKAKQYYLRDNVKVEGGNLVIEVKKENNKTVKIDGVDRKILYSSGAVHTKDKYDVKYGKIEMRAAMPKGIGVWPAFWTWPSDYAIRKIGDPAALEEIDIVEISGDNLREVTGTIHALKADSQYASFVGKDLTIKKNEDLSNFNTYAVEWNEKEIKWFFNGRNYKTVTMKEVGKQTENTFKLPHYLIINVALKNTTGSDGDVDFPTEMKIDYVRVYKKK
;
A
#
# COMPACT_ATOMS: atom_id res chain seq x y z
N MET A 1 -10.21 31.92 -23.98
CA MET A 1 -10.38 30.48 -24.25
C MET A 1 -10.23 29.71 -22.95
N LYS A 2 -11.24 28.96 -22.52
CA LYS A 2 -11.19 28.17 -21.26
C LYS A 2 -10.48 26.84 -21.54
N LYS A 3 -9.48 26.47 -20.73
CA LYS A 3 -8.87 25.14 -20.79
C LYS A 3 -9.81 24.13 -20.14
N ALA A 4 -10.09 23.03 -20.84
CA ALA A 4 -10.78 21.89 -20.25
C ALA A 4 -9.75 21.00 -19.53
N ASN A 5 -9.90 20.80 -18.23
CA ASN A 5 -9.14 19.77 -17.51
C ASN A 5 -9.81 18.42 -17.76
N MET A 6 -9.11 17.51 -18.43
CA MET A 6 -9.60 16.16 -18.70
C MET A 6 -9.39 15.27 -17.47
N LEU A 7 -10.41 15.20 -16.62
CA LEU A 7 -10.42 14.36 -15.43
C LEU A 7 -10.64 12.89 -15.85
N ILE A 8 -9.59 12.06 -15.80
CA ILE A 8 -9.75 10.60 -15.91
C ILE A 8 -9.98 10.07 -14.50
N LEU A 9 -11.26 10.00 -14.13
CA LEU A 9 -11.73 9.33 -12.93
C LEU A 9 -11.54 7.80 -13.09
N LEU A 10 -11.25 7.07 -12.01
CA LEU A 10 -11.64 5.66 -11.89
C LEU A 10 -13.18 5.61 -11.78
N GLY A 11 -13.83 5.81 -12.91
CA GLY A 11 -15.25 6.14 -12.98
C GLY A 11 -16.15 4.92 -13.04
N PHE A 12 -16.70 4.53 -11.90
CA PHE A 12 -18.01 3.89 -11.88
C PHE A 12 -19.07 4.92 -12.30
N LEU A 13 -19.63 4.77 -13.51
CA LEU A 13 -20.87 5.42 -13.91
C LEU A 13 -21.99 4.39 -13.89
N SER A 14 -23.02 4.66 -13.09
CA SER A 14 -24.24 3.85 -13.09
C SER A 14 -25.01 4.03 -14.40
N PHE A 15 -25.49 2.93 -14.98
CA PHE A 15 -26.62 2.98 -15.91
C PHE A 15 -27.81 2.24 -15.31
N GLY A 16 -28.89 2.98 -15.06
CA GLY A 16 -30.17 2.40 -14.73
C GLY A 16 -30.80 1.78 -15.99
N VAL A 17 -31.34 0.57 -15.86
CA VAL A 17 -32.17 -0.05 -16.89
C VAL A 17 -33.60 -0.11 -16.38
N ILE A 18 -34.50 0.59 -17.06
CA ILE A 18 -35.95 0.44 -16.89
C ILE A 18 -36.35 -0.85 -17.61
N GLY A 19 -36.84 -1.86 -16.89
CA GLY A 19 -37.36 -3.07 -17.55
C GLY A 19 -37.63 -4.28 -16.65
N SER A 20 -38.89 -4.46 -16.27
CA SER A 20 -39.52 -5.68 -15.71
C SER A 20 -38.99 -6.25 -14.38
N ALA A 21 -39.93 -6.39 -13.44
CA ALA A 21 -39.69 -6.94 -12.11
C ALA A 21 -39.29 -8.42 -12.13
N LYS A 22 -38.20 -8.75 -11.42
CA LYS A 22 -37.99 -10.04 -10.76
C LYS A 22 -37.45 -9.81 -9.35
N THR A 23 -37.95 -10.61 -8.41
CA THR A 23 -37.82 -10.40 -6.97
C THR A 23 -36.36 -10.31 -6.51
N ILE A 24 -35.96 -9.14 -6.01
CA ILE A 24 -34.69 -8.99 -5.28
C ILE A 24 -34.84 -9.72 -3.95
N LYS A 25 -34.05 -10.78 -3.72
CA LYS A 25 -33.89 -11.32 -2.36
C LYS A 25 -33.18 -10.28 -1.51
N THR A 26 -33.82 -9.85 -0.43
CA THR A 26 -33.22 -8.97 0.57
C THR A 26 -31.98 -9.62 1.17
N PHE A 27 -30.87 -8.88 1.23
CA PHE A 27 -29.63 -9.32 1.87
C PHE A 27 -29.85 -9.42 3.39
N ASP A 28 -29.89 -10.65 3.89
CA ASP A 28 -30.07 -10.93 5.31
C ASP A 28 -28.72 -10.98 6.01
N LYS A 29 -28.46 -9.97 6.85
CA LYS A 29 -27.19 -9.79 7.56
C LYS A 29 -26.94 -10.89 8.60
N GLU A 30 -27.97 -11.48 9.18
CA GLU A 30 -27.82 -12.49 10.24
C GLU A 30 -27.35 -13.82 9.64
N ASN A 31 -27.95 -14.24 8.53
CA ASN A 31 -27.54 -15.45 7.81
C ASN A 31 -26.09 -15.39 7.29
N TYR A 32 -25.64 -14.21 6.81
CA TYR A 32 -24.23 -14.03 6.39
C TYR A 32 -23.24 -14.12 7.56
N ALA A 33 -23.60 -13.57 8.73
CA ALA A 33 -22.77 -13.68 9.94
C ALA A 33 -22.65 -15.14 10.43
N ILE A 34 -23.74 -15.90 10.35
CA ILE A 34 -23.77 -17.34 10.68
C ILE A 34 -22.91 -18.16 9.70
N GLU A 35 -23.01 -17.90 8.39
CA GLU A 35 -22.17 -18.61 7.40
C GLU A 35 -20.68 -18.34 7.60
N MET A 36 -20.31 -17.09 7.93
CA MET A 36 -18.91 -16.73 8.22
C MET A 36 -18.41 -17.30 9.55
N ALA A 37 -19.25 -17.40 10.58
CA ALA A 37 -18.90 -18.08 11.83
C ALA A 37 -18.64 -19.58 11.58
N SER A 38 -19.52 -20.25 10.84
CA SER A 38 -19.37 -21.67 10.47
C SER A 38 -18.09 -21.93 9.65
N LYS A 39 -17.75 -21.07 8.68
CA LYS A 39 -16.47 -21.15 7.95
C LYS A 39 -15.26 -20.96 8.86
N LYS A 40 -15.34 -20.07 9.84
CA LYS A 40 -14.25 -19.83 10.80
C LYS A 40 -14.02 -21.04 11.71
N GLU A 41 -15.08 -21.69 12.19
CA GLU A 41 -14.98 -22.93 12.97
C GLU A 41 -14.41 -24.09 12.13
N GLY A 42 -14.80 -24.21 10.86
CA GLY A 42 -14.21 -25.16 9.92
C GLY A 42 -12.70 -24.99 9.79
N LEU A 43 -12.22 -23.76 9.55
CA LEU A 43 -10.79 -23.45 9.43
C LEU A 43 -10.01 -23.67 10.74
N ILE A 44 -10.63 -23.44 11.91
CA ILE A 44 -10.01 -23.73 13.20
C ILE A 44 -9.84 -25.25 13.39
N SER A 45 -10.88 -26.04 13.12
CA SER A 45 -10.79 -27.51 13.24
C SER A 45 -9.79 -28.14 12.26
N GLU A 46 -9.64 -27.58 11.05
CA GLU A 46 -8.64 -28.02 10.08
C GLU A 46 -7.20 -27.65 10.51
N ALA A 47 -7.03 -26.51 11.20
CA ALA A 47 -5.75 -26.13 11.80
C ALA A 47 -5.39 -27.00 13.02
N GLU A 48 -6.35 -27.27 13.91
CA GLU A 48 -6.15 -28.13 15.09
C GLU A 48 -5.79 -29.57 14.69
N ASN A 49 -6.44 -30.12 13.65
CA ASN A 49 -6.08 -31.43 13.11
C ASN A 49 -4.65 -31.47 12.54
N LYS A 50 -4.19 -30.42 11.85
CA LYS A 50 -2.78 -30.32 11.38
C LYS A 50 -1.77 -30.22 12.53
N VAL A 51 -2.12 -29.56 13.63
CA VAL A 51 -1.28 -29.50 14.84
C VAL A 51 -1.19 -30.87 15.53
N LEU A 52 -2.30 -31.61 15.61
CA LEU A 52 -2.34 -32.98 16.15
C LEU A 52 -1.48 -33.95 15.32
N ASP A 53 -1.59 -33.91 13.99
CA ASP A 53 -0.80 -34.76 13.07
C ASP A 53 0.72 -34.44 13.14
N THR A 54 1.06 -33.16 13.28
CA THR A 54 2.45 -32.73 13.52
C THR A 54 2.98 -33.24 14.88
N THR A 55 2.12 -33.27 15.91
CA THR A 55 2.49 -33.70 17.26
C THR A 55 2.68 -35.23 17.33
N GLN A 56 1.86 -36.01 16.61
CA GLN A 56 2.06 -37.47 16.51
C GLN A 56 3.35 -37.81 15.75
N ASN A 57 3.68 -37.10 14.67
CA ASN A 57 4.95 -37.28 13.96
C ASN A 57 6.18 -36.95 14.83
N GLN A 58 6.11 -35.92 15.70
CA GLN A 58 7.21 -35.62 16.63
C GLN A 58 7.37 -36.66 17.75
N LEU A 59 6.29 -37.34 18.16
CA LEU A 59 6.36 -38.45 19.12
C LEU A 59 6.97 -39.71 18.49
N ALA A 60 6.71 -39.97 17.20
CA ALA A 60 7.28 -41.12 16.48
C ALA A 60 8.82 -41.03 16.33
N VAL A 61 9.37 -39.82 16.19
CA VAL A 61 10.83 -39.59 16.01
C VAL A 61 11.63 -39.76 17.31
N LYS A 62 10.99 -39.79 18.48
CA LYS A 62 11.68 -39.86 19.79
C LYS A 62 12.01 -41.26 20.31
N ASN A 63 11.62 -42.33 19.62
CA ASN A 63 11.81 -43.72 20.05
C ASN A 63 12.98 -44.44 19.34
N ALA A 64 13.92 -43.70 18.75
CA ALA A 64 15.08 -44.29 18.08
C ALA A 64 16.34 -43.41 18.22
N THR A 65 16.99 -43.47 19.39
CA THR A 65 18.46 -43.42 19.59
C THR A 65 18.75 -43.46 21.10
N ASP A 66 18.97 -44.66 21.64
CA ASP A 66 19.74 -44.89 22.85
C ASP A 66 20.87 -45.86 22.47
N ASP A 67 22.12 -45.41 22.45
CA ASP A 67 23.21 -46.13 23.13
C ASP A 67 24.47 -45.25 23.30
N GLU A 68 25.24 -45.56 24.35
CA GLU A 68 26.61 -45.09 24.71
C GLU A 68 26.92 -43.57 24.70
N GLY A 69 27.58 -42.98 25.69
CA GLY A 69 28.13 -43.52 26.93
C GLY A 69 29.33 -42.70 27.42
N THR A 70 29.33 -42.28 28.69
CA THR A 70 30.42 -41.57 29.41
C THR A 70 30.76 -40.14 28.93
N GLY A 71 31.13 -39.16 29.77
CA GLY A 71 31.19 -39.11 31.22
C GLY A 71 32.48 -38.47 31.75
N ARG A 72 32.44 -37.20 32.19
CA ARG A 72 33.21 -36.65 33.34
C ARG A 72 32.90 -35.17 33.62
N GLU A 73 33.02 -34.82 34.89
CA GLU A 73 32.81 -33.49 35.49
C GLU A 73 34.08 -32.61 35.38
N THR A 74 33.96 -31.28 35.42
CA THR A 74 34.33 -30.45 36.61
C THR A 74 34.36 -28.93 36.33
N GLU A 75 33.77 -28.18 37.28
CA GLU A 75 34.17 -26.87 37.85
C GLU A 75 34.54 -25.62 37.02
N ASN A 76 33.75 -24.56 37.28
CA ASN A 76 34.14 -23.21 37.77
C ASN A 76 35.44 -22.53 37.29
N LEU A 77 35.33 -21.24 36.90
CA LEU A 77 35.96 -20.11 37.66
C LEU A 77 35.47 -18.71 37.21
N LEU A 78 35.55 -17.74 38.14
CA LEU A 78 35.09 -16.35 37.96
C LEU A 78 36.13 -15.42 37.30
N GLY A 79 35.68 -14.31 36.69
CA GLY A 79 36.57 -13.27 36.15
C GLY A 79 35.98 -11.88 35.91
N LYS A 80 35.47 -11.18 36.94
CA LYS A 80 35.12 -9.74 36.83
C LYS A 80 36.38 -8.85 36.93
N ARG A 81 36.51 -7.83 36.07
CA ARG A 81 37.37 -6.65 36.30
C ARG A 81 36.63 -5.34 35.99
N ARG A 82 37.04 -4.25 36.66
CA ARG A 82 36.32 -2.96 36.75
C ARG A 82 37.32 -1.79 36.69
N LYS A 83 36.90 -0.68 36.06
CA LYS A 83 37.38 0.72 36.21
C LYS A 83 38.87 1.06 35.98
N LYS A 84 39.08 2.18 35.25
CA LYS A 84 39.77 3.35 35.81
C LYS A 84 39.23 4.66 35.22
N VAL A 85 39.31 5.75 36.00
CA VAL A 85 38.91 7.12 35.69
C VAL A 85 40.10 8.03 36.00
N THR A 86 40.30 9.11 35.25
CA THR A 86 41.12 10.26 35.69
C THR A 86 40.67 11.56 35.02
N GLU A 87 40.51 12.63 35.82
CA GLU A 87 40.27 14.02 35.39
C GLU A 87 41.51 14.89 35.64
N LYS A 88 41.61 16.05 34.94
CA LYS A 88 42.25 17.36 35.30
C LYS A 88 42.62 18.17 34.03
N THR A 89 42.59 19.51 33.91
CA THR A 89 42.08 20.66 34.72
C THR A 89 41.71 21.86 33.77
N GLN A 90 41.36 23.04 34.31
CA GLN A 90 40.68 24.19 33.67
C GLN A 90 41.57 25.28 33.02
N ALA A 91 40.99 26.02 32.05
CA ALA A 91 40.99 27.49 31.86
C ALA A 91 39.99 27.88 30.74
N GLY A 92 39.43 29.10 30.57
CA GLY A 92 39.40 30.30 31.43
C GLY A 92 38.53 31.46 30.83
N GLU A 93 37.72 32.10 31.67
CA GLU A 93 37.11 33.47 31.62
C GLU A 93 36.90 34.30 30.30
N LYS A 94 35.63 34.63 29.98
CA LYS A 94 35.02 36.01 29.81
C LYS A 94 33.92 36.13 28.72
N SER A 95 32.71 36.53 29.13
CA SER A 95 32.06 37.81 28.75
C SER A 95 30.53 37.78 28.93
N VAL A 96 30.01 38.72 29.72
CA VAL A 96 28.57 38.98 29.88
C VAL A 96 28.13 39.99 28.83
N LYS A 97 27.28 39.60 27.86
CA LYS A 97 26.35 40.46 27.07
C LYS A 97 25.63 39.66 25.97
N LYS A 98 24.52 38.96 26.29
CA LYS A 98 23.56 38.42 25.29
C LYS A 98 22.20 37.99 25.90
N SER A 99 21.55 38.87 26.67
CA SER A 99 20.31 38.54 27.43
C SER A 99 19.04 39.32 27.00
N PHE A 100 19.06 40.05 25.87
CA PHE A 100 17.91 40.87 25.45
C PHE A 100 17.31 40.53 24.07
N TRP A 101 18.00 39.75 23.24
CA TRP A 101 17.53 39.38 21.90
C TRP A 101 16.87 37.98 21.82
N SER A 102 16.95 37.18 22.88
CA SER A 102 16.32 35.84 22.94
C SER A 102 14.81 35.86 23.21
N LYS A 103 14.22 37.01 23.58
CA LYS A 103 12.79 37.14 23.91
C LYS A 103 11.87 37.56 22.76
N ILE A 104 12.40 37.84 21.56
CA ILE A 104 11.61 38.30 20.39
C ILE A 104 11.46 37.20 19.30
N LEU A 105 11.94 35.97 19.55
CA LEU A 105 11.72 34.82 18.66
C LEU A 105 10.62 33.84 19.13
N ASN A 106 9.89 34.16 20.20
CA ASN A 106 8.91 33.24 20.80
C ASN A 106 7.46 33.65 20.49
N ARG A 107 7.05 33.53 19.22
CA ARG A 107 5.63 33.53 18.82
C ARG A 107 5.28 32.19 18.18
N LYS A 108 4.80 31.28 19.03
CA LYS A 108 4.31 29.91 18.74
C LYS A 108 3.72 29.74 17.33
N LYS A 109 4.22 28.74 16.60
CA LYS A 109 3.32 27.79 15.92
C LYS A 109 3.32 26.51 16.76
N SER A 110 2.14 26.03 17.08
CA SER A 110 1.94 24.93 18.02
C SER A 110 1.97 23.59 17.30
N ASP A 111 3.15 23.02 17.15
CA ASP A 111 3.26 21.58 16.96
C ASP A 111 3.49 20.97 18.34
N LYS A 112 2.46 20.26 18.85
CA LYS A 112 2.69 19.32 19.94
C LYS A 112 3.74 18.33 19.41
N ASN A 113 4.75 17.99 20.22
CA ASN A 113 5.64 16.88 19.91
C ASN A 113 4.83 15.57 19.98
N GLU A 114 4.04 15.29 18.94
CA GLU A 114 3.36 14.02 18.75
C GLU A 114 4.44 12.98 18.43
N THR A 115 4.96 12.38 19.49
CA THR A 115 6.00 11.37 19.35
C THR A 115 5.41 10.13 18.70
N TRP A 116 5.80 9.90 17.45
CA TRP A 116 5.49 8.70 16.69
C TRP A 116 6.34 7.51 17.19
N LYS A 117 5.74 6.32 17.24
CA LYS A 117 6.40 5.03 17.46
C LYS A 117 6.21 4.18 16.21
N LEU A 118 7.31 3.71 15.62
CA LEU A 118 7.27 2.73 14.53
C LEU A 118 6.63 1.43 15.05
N VAL A 119 5.65 0.89 14.32
CA VAL A 119 4.94 -0.35 14.69
C VAL A 119 5.01 -1.44 13.61
N TRP A 120 5.27 -1.06 12.36
CA TRP A 120 5.49 -1.98 11.25
C TRP A 120 6.31 -1.27 10.18
N SER A 121 7.14 -2.02 9.47
CA SER A 121 7.90 -1.52 8.33
C SER A 121 8.33 -2.61 7.38
N ASP A 122 8.54 -2.21 6.13
CA ASP A 122 9.46 -2.88 5.24
C ASP A 122 10.52 -1.91 4.72
N GLU A 123 11.75 -2.38 4.72
CA GLU A 123 12.97 -1.62 4.39
C GLU A 123 13.69 -2.26 3.19
N PHE A 124 13.10 -3.30 2.58
CA PHE A 124 13.51 -3.95 1.34
C PHE A 124 15.02 -4.32 1.24
N ASN A 125 15.66 -4.57 2.39
CA ASN A 125 17.07 -4.97 2.51
C ASN A 125 17.35 -6.45 2.15
N GLY A 126 16.33 -7.19 1.69
CA GLY A 126 16.46 -8.59 1.27
C GLY A 126 16.91 -8.75 -0.19
N ASP A 127 16.83 -9.98 -0.68
CA ASP A 127 17.07 -10.38 -2.08
C ASP A 127 15.77 -10.66 -2.87
N LYS A 128 14.63 -10.63 -2.18
CA LYS A 128 13.29 -10.91 -2.71
C LYS A 128 12.21 -10.24 -1.85
N LEU A 129 10.98 -10.21 -2.37
CA LEU A 129 9.81 -9.72 -1.64
C LEU A 129 9.57 -10.56 -0.37
N ASP A 130 9.42 -9.90 0.78
CA ASP A 130 9.07 -10.57 2.04
C ASP A 130 7.61 -11.03 1.99
N LEU A 131 7.41 -12.31 1.69
CA LEU A 131 6.08 -12.90 1.56
C LEU A 131 5.33 -13.05 2.89
N SER A 132 5.98 -12.82 4.03
CA SER A 132 5.28 -12.69 5.33
C SER A 132 4.56 -11.35 5.47
N LYS A 133 5.01 -10.32 4.73
CA LYS A 133 4.44 -8.96 4.72
C LYS A 133 3.57 -8.69 3.50
N TRP A 134 4.00 -9.13 2.32
CA TRP A 134 3.40 -8.77 1.03
C TRP A 134 2.93 -9.99 0.24
N SER A 135 1.82 -9.84 -0.46
CA SER A 135 1.40 -10.72 -1.56
C SER A 135 1.57 -9.98 -2.88
N TYR A 136 1.87 -10.72 -3.95
CA TYR A 136 1.75 -10.18 -5.31
C TYR A 136 0.27 -10.07 -5.70
N TRP A 137 -0.11 -8.98 -6.37
CA TRP A 137 -1.39 -8.90 -7.06
C TRP A 137 -1.16 -9.30 -8.53
N GLU A 138 -1.41 -10.57 -8.80
CA GLU A 138 -1.36 -11.14 -10.14
C GLU A 138 -2.81 -11.23 -10.64
N ASN A 139 -3.10 -10.80 -11.88
CA ASN A 139 -4.49 -10.59 -12.38
C ASN A 139 -5.27 -11.88 -12.66
N ASP A 140 -5.03 -12.94 -11.89
CA ASP A 140 -5.82 -14.17 -11.86
C ASP A 140 -6.71 -14.25 -10.62
N TYR A 141 -6.29 -13.65 -9.50
CA TYR A 141 -7.06 -13.68 -8.27
C TYR A 141 -7.17 -12.32 -7.57
N PRO A 142 -8.38 -11.95 -7.11
CA PRO A 142 -9.71 -12.46 -7.50
C PRO A 142 -10.30 -11.71 -8.71
N SER A 143 -9.69 -10.60 -9.11
CA SER A 143 -10.01 -9.91 -10.36
C SER A 143 -9.16 -10.49 -11.51
N LYS A 144 -9.81 -11.05 -12.54
CA LYS A 144 -9.16 -11.53 -13.79
C LYS A 144 -8.64 -10.38 -14.69
N ASN A 145 -8.31 -9.25 -14.09
CA ASN A 145 -8.37 -7.93 -14.70
C ASN A 145 -6.99 -7.46 -15.11
N GLY A 146 -6.45 -8.06 -16.17
CA GLY A 146 -5.22 -7.61 -16.81
C GLY A 146 -5.46 -7.38 -18.30
N ASN A 147 -4.73 -6.45 -18.89
CA ASN A 147 -4.92 -6.08 -20.28
C ASN A 147 -4.43 -7.17 -21.25
N PHE A 148 -5.31 -7.65 -22.12
CA PHE A 148 -4.97 -8.54 -23.22
C PHE A 148 -5.72 -8.15 -24.50
N VAL A 149 -5.19 -8.60 -25.64
CA VAL A 149 -5.86 -8.45 -26.94
C VAL A 149 -6.70 -9.67 -27.30
N ASP A 150 -7.83 -9.43 -27.94
CA ASP A 150 -8.65 -10.48 -28.56
C ASP A 150 -7.95 -11.09 -29.80
N GLU A 151 -8.61 -12.07 -30.42
CA GLU A 151 -8.13 -12.73 -31.66
C GLU A 151 -7.98 -11.76 -32.85
N ASN A 152 -8.60 -10.59 -32.81
CA ASN A 152 -8.50 -9.54 -33.83
C ASN A 152 -7.43 -8.50 -33.48
N GLY A 153 -6.69 -8.66 -32.37
CA GLY A 153 -5.70 -7.68 -31.89
C GLY A 153 -6.31 -6.46 -31.18
N ASN A 154 -7.63 -6.44 -30.94
CA ASN A 154 -8.30 -5.34 -30.25
C ASN A 154 -8.13 -5.44 -28.75
N LEU A 155 -8.05 -4.27 -28.09
CA LEU A 155 -8.01 -4.20 -26.65
C LEU A 155 -9.37 -4.55 -26.04
N VAL A 156 -9.41 -5.66 -25.28
CA VAL A 156 -10.61 -6.14 -24.60
C VAL A 156 -11.01 -5.13 -23.53
N ASP A 157 -12.23 -4.60 -23.65
CA ASP A 157 -12.85 -3.84 -22.57
C ASP A 157 -13.31 -4.82 -21.49
N GLN A 158 -12.79 -4.67 -20.28
CA GLN A 158 -13.15 -5.53 -19.15
C GLN A 158 -13.85 -4.66 -18.11
N TYR A 159 -15.14 -4.93 -17.89
CA TYR A 159 -15.95 -4.26 -16.88
C TYR A 159 -16.05 -2.72 -17.05
N GLY A 160 -16.00 -2.21 -18.27
CA GLY A 160 -16.15 -0.79 -18.60
C GLY A 160 -14.85 0.01 -18.56
N PHE A 161 -13.69 -0.66 -18.50
CA PHE A 161 -12.39 0.00 -18.58
C PHE A 161 -11.37 -0.79 -19.41
N LYS A 162 -10.38 -0.03 -19.90
CA LYS A 162 -9.27 -0.49 -20.73
C LYS A 162 -7.94 -0.19 -20.04
N ALA A 163 -7.66 -0.89 -18.93
CA ALA A 163 -6.31 -0.87 -18.36
C ALA A 163 -5.31 -1.27 -19.46
N LYS A 164 -4.09 -0.72 -19.45
CA LYS A 164 -3.08 -1.08 -20.46
C LYS A 164 -2.06 -2.12 -19.98
N GLN A 165 -1.93 -2.29 -18.66
CA GLN A 165 -1.02 -3.24 -18.02
C GLN A 165 -1.65 -4.61 -17.76
N TYR A 166 -0.81 -5.64 -17.74
CA TYR A 166 -1.06 -6.92 -17.08
C TYR A 166 -0.06 -7.05 -15.92
N TYR A 167 -0.52 -7.14 -14.67
CA TYR A 167 0.38 -7.31 -13.52
C TYR A 167 1.01 -8.72 -13.50
N LEU A 168 2.33 -8.80 -13.29
CA LEU A 168 3.09 -10.04 -13.21
C LEU A 168 4.08 -9.98 -12.04
N ARG A 169 4.34 -11.15 -11.43
CA ARG A 169 5.37 -11.30 -10.40
C ARG A 169 6.78 -10.93 -10.89
N ASP A 170 7.13 -11.25 -12.14
CA ASP A 170 8.44 -10.94 -12.75
C ASP A 170 8.79 -9.43 -12.76
N ASN A 171 7.77 -8.59 -12.67
CA ASN A 171 7.87 -7.13 -12.67
C ASN A 171 8.04 -6.55 -11.25
N VAL A 172 8.08 -7.40 -10.21
CA VAL A 172 8.26 -7.02 -8.81
C VAL A 172 9.53 -7.66 -8.26
N LYS A 173 10.56 -6.85 -8.06
CA LYS A 173 11.89 -7.28 -7.59
C LYS A 173 12.25 -6.62 -6.27
N VAL A 174 13.18 -7.21 -5.53
CA VAL A 174 13.86 -6.52 -4.43
C VAL A 174 15.36 -6.55 -4.72
N GLU A 175 15.94 -5.39 -4.98
CA GLU A 175 17.33 -5.26 -5.40
C GLU A 175 17.92 -3.92 -4.94
N GLY A 176 19.20 -3.92 -4.57
CA GLY A 176 19.90 -2.71 -4.13
C GLY A 176 19.27 -1.99 -2.92
N GLY A 177 18.59 -2.73 -2.03
CA GLY A 177 17.87 -2.17 -0.88
C GLY A 177 16.53 -1.50 -1.23
N ASN A 178 15.93 -1.83 -2.37
CA ASN A 178 14.66 -1.26 -2.81
C ASN A 178 13.70 -2.35 -3.30
N LEU A 179 12.41 -2.16 -3.05
CA LEU A 179 11.36 -2.77 -3.88
C LEU A 179 11.32 -2.03 -5.22
N VAL A 180 11.41 -2.78 -6.32
CA VAL A 180 11.38 -2.24 -7.68
C VAL A 180 10.16 -2.80 -8.39
N ILE A 181 9.29 -1.90 -8.86
CA ILE A 181 8.19 -2.23 -9.77
C ILE A 181 8.58 -1.76 -11.17
N GLU A 182 8.91 -2.71 -12.03
CA GLU A 182 9.35 -2.50 -13.40
C GLU A 182 8.14 -2.54 -14.35
N VAL A 183 8.02 -1.58 -15.25
CA VAL A 183 6.93 -1.50 -16.24
C VAL A 183 7.54 -1.62 -17.64
N LYS A 184 6.99 -2.53 -18.46
CA LYS A 184 7.56 -2.88 -19.75
C LYS A 184 6.55 -2.75 -20.87
N LYS A 185 7.03 -2.29 -22.02
CA LYS A 185 6.38 -2.57 -23.29
C LYS A 185 6.60 -4.04 -23.65
N GLU A 186 5.54 -4.77 -23.93
CA GLU A 186 5.62 -6.19 -24.30
C GLU A 186 5.43 -6.36 -25.81
N ASN A 187 6.40 -7.01 -26.47
CA ASN A 187 6.36 -7.19 -27.92
C ASN A 187 5.54 -8.41 -28.34
N ASN A 188 5.79 -9.57 -27.72
CA ASN A 188 5.16 -10.86 -28.04
C ASN A 188 4.87 -11.71 -26.79
N LYS A 189 4.81 -11.12 -25.59
CA LYS A 189 4.50 -11.87 -24.36
C LYS A 189 3.03 -12.29 -24.35
N THR A 190 2.80 -13.56 -24.02
CA THR A 190 1.47 -14.14 -23.80
C THR A 190 1.33 -14.56 -22.34
N VAL A 191 0.08 -14.59 -21.88
CA VAL A 191 -0.31 -15.07 -20.54
C VAL A 191 -1.55 -15.97 -20.70
N LYS A 192 -1.74 -16.94 -19.80
CA LYS A 192 -2.90 -17.83 -19.85
C LYS A 192 -4.09 -17.20 -19.16
N ILE A 193 -5.18 -17.02 -19.89
CA ILE A 193 -6.45 -16.49 -19.38
C ILE A 193 -7.54 -17.46 -19.80
N ASP A 194 -8.24 -18.03 -18.82
CA ASP A 194 -9.24 -19.09 -19.03
C ASP A 194 -8.72 -20.28 -19.86
N GLY A 195 -7.44 -20.62 -19.66
CA GLY A 195 -6.73 -21.69 -20.38
C GLY A 195 -6.20 -21.30 -21.77
N VAL A 196 -6.62 -20.15 -22.31
CA VAL A 196 -6.21 -19.66 -23.63
C VAL A 196 -4.98 -18.75 -23.50
N ASP A 197 -4.00 -18.92 -24.37
CA ASP A 197 -2.86 -17.99 -24.47
C ASP A 197 -3.33 -16.68 -25.11
N ARG A 198 -3.29 -15.59 -24.35
CA ARG A 198 -3.67 -14.24 -24.78
C ARG A 198 -2.44 -13.34 -24.77
N LYS A 199 -2.26 -12.54 -25.84
CA LYS A 199 -1.15 -11.57 -25.93
C LYS A 199 -1.43 -10.35 -25.06
N ILE A 200 -0.41 -9.90 -24.33
CA ILE A 200 -0.45 -8.68 -23.51
C ILE A 200 0.36 -7.57 -24.20
N LEU A 201 -0.03 -6.31 -23.98
CA LEU A 201 0.66 -5.16 -24.59
C LEU A 201 1.73 -4.52 -23.69
N TYR A 202 1.57 -4.64 -22.37
CA TYR A 202 2.47 -4.10 -21.35
C TYR A 202 2.40 -5.00 -20.12
N SER A 203 3.53 -5.14 -19.42
CA SER A 203 3.58 -5.76 -18.09
C SER A 203 3.93 -4.73 -17.03
N SER A 204 3.45 -4.96 -15.80
CA SER A 204 3.74 -4.12 -14.63
C SER A 204 3.73 -4.98 -13.36
N GLY A 205 4.04 -4.39 -12.20
CA GLY A 205 3.97 -5.05 -10.91
C GLY A 205 2.96 -4.41 -9.95
N ALA A 206 2.47 -5.22 -9.02
CA ALA A 206 1.58 -4.81 -7.93
C ALA A 206 1.77 -5.73 -6.71
N VAL A 207 1.73 -5.15 -5.52
CA VAL A 207 1.81 -5.86 -4.23
C VAL A 207 0.82 -5.30 -3.21
N HIS A 208 0.37 -6.14 -2.27
CA HIS A 208 -0.53 -5.72 -1.19
C HIS A 208 -0.22 -6.43 0.14
N THR A 209 -0.66 -5.85 1.25
CA THR A 209 -0.53 -6.45 2.59
C THR A 209 -1.82 -7.13 3.10
N LYS A 210 -2.86 -7.26 2.27
CA LYS A 210 -4.11 -7.96 2.63
C LYS A 210 -3.81 -9.33 3.25
N ASP A 211 -4.52 -9.66 4.33
CA ASP A 211 -4.40 -10.90 5.11
C ASP A 211 -3.02 -11.09 5.80
N LYS A 212 -2.18 -10.04 5.84
CA LYS A 212 -0.82 -10.04 6.42
C LYS A 212 -0.56 -8.88 7.37
N TYR A 213 -0.95 -7.66 6.96
CA TYR A 213 -0.85 -6.47 7.80
C TYR A 213 -1.93 -5.44 7.45
N ASP A 214 -2.64 -5.01 8.49
CA ASP A 214 -3.66 -3.98 8.44
C ASP A 214 -3.30 -2.78 9.34
N VAL A 215 -3.60 -1.58 8.87
CA VAL A 215 -3.46 -0.32 9.59
C VAL A 215 -4.82 0.33 9.79
N LYS A 216 -5.15 0.66 11.04
CA LYS A 216 -6.20 1.62 11.39
C LYS A 216 -5.58 2.81 12.12
N TYR A 217 -5.68 4.00 11.54
CA TYR A 217 -5.07 5.24 12.04
C TYR A 217 -3.53 5.20 12.17
N GLY A 218 -2.94 6.36 12.44
CA GLY A 218 -1.50 6.54 12.62
C GLY A 218 -0.88 7.37 11.49
N LYS A 219 0.44 7.25 11.34
CA LYS A 219 1.16 7.77 10.17
C LYS A 219 1.57 6.61 9.28
N ILE A 220 1.28 6.69 7.99
CA ILE A 220 1.74 5.75 6.96
C ILE A 220 2.66 6.55 6.03
N GLU A 221 3.87 6.08 5.77
CA GLU A 221 4.87 6.78 4.96
C GLU A 221 5.61 5.81 4.05
N MET A 222 5.75 6.19 2.78
CA MET A 222 6.57 5.52 1.78
C MET A 222 7.66 6.48 1.31
N ARG A 223 8.90 5.99 1.16
CA ARG A 223 9.97 6.71 0.46
C ARG A 223 10.18 6.08 -0.91
N ALA A 224 9.91 6.82 -1.97
CA ALA A 224 9.96 6.30 -3.33
C ALA A 224 10.45 7.31 -4.38
N ALA A 225 11.01 6.78 -5.46
CA ALA A 225 11.26 7.45 -6.72
C ALA A 225 10.25 6.95 -7.77
N MET A 226 9.62 7.89 -8.48
CA MET A 226 8.48 7.63 -9.35
C MET A 226 8.90 7.46 -10.82
N PRO A 227 8.29 6.52 -11.56
CA PRO A 227 8.57 6.29 -12.97
C PRO A 227 8.12 7.46 -13.85
N LYS A 228 8.87 7.69 -14.93
CA LYS A 228 8.48 8.56 -16.05
C LYS A 228 7.76 7.74 -17.13
N GLY A 229 6.98 8.41 -17.97
CA GLY A 229 6.36 7.82 -19.16
C GLY A 229 4.91 8.26 -19.35
N ILE A 230 4.50 8.50 -20.60
CA ILE A 230 3.12 8.91 -20.87
C ILE A 230 2.15 7.82 -20.45
N GLY A 231 1.14 8.20 -19.66
CA GLY A 231 0.11 7.29 -19.18
C GLY A 231 0.53 6.37 -18.03
N VAL A 232 1.79 6.39 -17.60
CA VAL A 232 2.25 5.63 -16.43
C VAL A 232 1.61 6.22 -15.17
N TRP A 233 1.15 5.36 -14.26
CA TRP A 233 0.36 5.76 -13.09
C TRP A 233 0.78 4.96 -11.84
N PRO A 234 1.88 5.35 -11.18
CA PRO A 234 2.27 4.78 -9.89
C PRO A 234 1.30 5.21 -8.80
N ALA A 235 0.97 4.29 -7.89
CA ALA A 235 0.10 4.52 -6.75
C ALA A 235 0.60 3.81 -5.49
N PHE A 236 0.42 4.47 -4.34
CA PHE A 236 0.49 3.88 -3.00
C PHE A 236 -0.77 4.29 -2.24
N TRP A 237 -1.56 3.29 -1.87
CA TRP A 237 -2.96 3.47 -1.50
C TRP A 237 -3.44 2.31 -0.63
N THR A 238 -4.72 2.32 -0.23
CA THR A 238 -5.25 1.40 0.77
C THR A 238 -6.73 1.06 0.57
N TRP A 239 -7.12 -0.15 0.94
CA TRP A 239 -8.51 -0.65 0.97
C TRP A 239 -8.85 -1.32 2.30
N PRO A 240 -10.15 -1.47 2.66
CA PRO A 240 -10.57 -2.04 3.93
C PRO A 240 -10.21 -3.52 4.05
N SER A 241 -9.80 -3.98 5.22
CA SER A 241 -9.28 -5.36 5.44
C SER A 241 -10.29 -6.46 5.14
N ASP A 242 -11.58 -6.19 5.38
CA ASP A 242 -12.70 -7.07 5.09
C ASP A 242 -13.18 -6.99 3.63
N TYR A 243 -12.63 -6.06 2.83
CA TYR A 243 -12.89 -6.02 1.40
C TYR A 243 -12.24 -7.23 0.71
N ALA A 244 -13.09 -8.19 0.35
CA ALA A 244 -12.75 -9.13 -0.70
C ALA A 244 -12.42 -8.31 -1.95
N ILE A 245 -11.19 -8.44 -2.45
CA ILE A 245 -10.90 -8.00 -3.82
C ILE A 245 -11.92 -8.76 -4.70
N ARG A 246 -12.47 -8.08 -5.71
CA ARG A 246 -13.83 -8.35 -6.23
C ARG A 246 -14.05 -9.75 -6.82
N LYS A 247 -15.20 -10.36 -6.53
CA LYS A 247 -15.95 -11.18 -7.51
C LYS A 247 -16.93 -10.29 -8.29
N ILE A 248 -17.48 -10.82 -9.38
CA ILE A 248 -18.54 -10.16 -10.15
C ILE A 248 -19.80 -10.05 -9.27
N GLY A 249 -20.25 -8.82 -9.01
CA GLY A 249 -21.46 -8.53 -8.22
C GLY A 249 -21.21 -8.11 -6.77
N ASP A 250 -19.98 -8.22 -6.26
CA ASP A 250 -19.65 -7.71 -4.92
C ASP A 250 -19.78 -6.18 -4.86
N PRO A 251 -20.24 -5.61 -3.73
CA PRO A 251 -20.24 -4.16 -3.53
C PRO A 251 -18.81 -3.62 -3.59
N ALA A 252 -18.66 -2.40 -4.11
CA ALA A 252 -17.36 -1.75 -4.21
C ALA A 252 -16.79 -1.40 -2.81
N ALA A 253 -15.47 -1.22 -2.70
CA ALA A 253 -14.82 -0.92 -1.43
C ALA A 253 -15.47 0.27 -0.71
N LEU A 254 -15.81 0.12 0.57
CA LEU A 254 -16.54 1.16 1.32
C LEU A 254 -15.73 2.46 1.43
N GLU A 255 -14.41 2.33 1.57
CA GLU A 255 -13.46 3.39 1.93
C GLU A 255 -12.13 3.12 1.19
N GLU A 256 -11.51 4.15 0.59
CA GLU A 256 -10.22 4.07 -0.12
C GLU A 256 -9.38 5.29 0.26
N ILE A 257 -8.08 5.09 0.56
CA ILE A 257 -7.15 6.19 0.86
C ILE A 257 -5.94 6.09 -0.07
N ASP A 258 -5.83 7.06 -0.97
CA ASP A 258 -4.72 7.21 -1.91
C ASP A 258 -3.68 8.11 -1.27
N ILE A 259 -2.63 7.49 -0.75
CA ILE A 259 -1.53 8.18 -0.03
C ILE A 259 -0.70 9.00 -1.03
N VAL A 260 -0.52 8.45 -2.23
CA VAL A 260 -0.05 9.19 -3.41
C VAL A 260 -0.49 8.47 -4.68
N GLU A 261 -0.90 9.26 -5.68
CA GLU A 261 -0.91 8.86 -7.09
C GLU A 261 -0.18 9.92 -7.91
N ILE A 262 0.49 9.51 -8.99
CA ILE A 262 1.19 10.44 -9.90
C ILE A 262 0.80 10.14 -11.35
N SER A 263 0.83 11.16 -12.22
CA SER A 263 0.85 10.95 -13.68
C SER A 263 2.30 10.99 -14.16
N GLY A 264 2.80 9.91 -14.75
CA GLY A 264 4.19 9.77 -15.22
C GLY A 264 4.58 10.77 -16.31
N ASP A 265 3.60 11.30 -17.04
CA ASP A 265 3.72 12.43 -17.97
C ASP A 265 3.93 13.80 -17.28
N ASN A 266 3.57 13.92 -16.00
CA ASN A 266 3.66 15.16 -15.23
C ASN A 266 4.22 14.94 -13.81
N LEU A 267 5.52 14.67 -13.72
CA LEU A 267 6.27 14.56 -12.44
C LEU A 267 6.46 15.92 -11.71
N ARG A 268 5.47 16.81 -11.79
CA ARG A 268 5.41 18.10 -11.08
C ARG A 268 4.31 18.16 -10.03
N GLU A 269 3.35 17.24 -10.06
CA GLU A 269 2.17 17.25 -9.21
C GLU A 269 2.09 15.96 -8.39
N VAL A 270 1.80 16.12 -7.09
CA VAL A 270 1.55 15.02 -6.15
C VAL A 270 0.08 15.09 -5.75
N THR A 271 -0.68 14.06 -6.10
CA THR A 271 -2.08 13.93 -5.69
C THR A 271 -2.19 13.05 -4.44
N GLY A 272 -3.39 12.97 -3.89
CA GLY A 272 -3.71 12.12 -2.75
C GLY A 272 -5.17 12.30 -2.40
N THR A 273 -5.94 11.23 -2.44
CA THR A 273 -7.40 11.27 -2.52
C THR A 273 -7.99 10.37 -1.44
N ILE A 274 -9.27 10.59 -1.11
CA ILE A 274 -10.09 9.54 -0.51
C ILE A 274 -11.35 9.36 -1.32
N HIS A 275 -11.72 8.10 -1.51
CA HIS A 275 -13.00 7.70 -2.08
C HIS A 275 -13.82 6.99 -1.01
N ALA A 276 -15.08 7.38 -0.85
CA ALA A 276 -15.99 6.75 0.11
C ALA A 276 -17.31 6.44 -0.58
N LEU A 277 -17.75 5.18 -0.51
CA LEU A 277 -18.98 4.72 -1.13
C LEU A 277 -20.17 5.37 -0.41
N LYS A 278 -21.15 5.89 -1.16
CA LYS A 278 -22.41 6.42 -0.64
C LYS A 278 -23.50 5.33 -0.63
N ALA A 279 -24.60 5.59 0.07
CA ALA A 279 -25.77 4.69 0.10
C ALA A 279 -26.44 4.48 -1.28
N ASP A 280 -26.21 5.38 -2.25
CA ASP A 280 -26.65 5.25 -3.65
C ASP A 280 -25.69 4.43 -4.54
N SER A 281 -24.71 3.76 -3.94
CA SER A 281 -23.66 2.97 -4.60
C SER A 281 -22.74 3.76 -5.55
N GLN A 282 -22.71 5.10 -5.45
CA GLN A 282 -21.71 5.93 -6.12
C GLN A 282 -20.63 6.37 -5.12
N TYR A 283 -19.44 6.72 -5.60
CA TYR A 283 -18.37 7.27 -4.76
C TYR A 283 -18.49 8.78 -4.55
N ALA A 284 -18.32 9.21 -3.30
CA ALA A 284 -17.90 10.57 -2.98
C ALA A 284 -16.35 10.63 -3.01
N SER A 285 -15.78 11.53 -3.81
CA SER A 285 -14.34 11.66 -4.01
C SER A 285 -13.83 13.00 -3.48
N PHE A 286 -12.94 12.98 -2.50
CA PHE A 286 -12.46 14.19 -1.82
C PHE A 286 -11.07 14.58 -2.33
N VAL A 287 -11.00 14.92 -3.62
CA VAL A 287 -9.75 15.26 -4.33
C VAL A 287 -9.08 16.50 -3.71
N GLY A 288 -9.85 17.49 -3.27
CA GLY A 288 -9.28 18.71 -2.65
C GLY A 288 -8.36 19.48 -3.60
N LYS A 289 -7.17 19.88 -3.12
CA LYS A 289 -6.14 20.55 -3.93
C LYS A 289 -4.82 19.77 -3.88
N ASP A 290 -4.30 19.42 -5.05
CA ASP A 290 -3.02 18.74 -5.22
C ASP A 290 -1.81 19.67 -5.07
N LEU A 291 -0.65 19.07 -4.83
CA LEU A 291 0.60 19.81 -4.63
C LEU A 291 1.44 19.86 -5.90
N THR A 292 1.52 21.04 -6.52
CA THR A 292 2.62 21.33 -7.46
C THR A 292 3.92 21.51 -6.66
N ILE A 293 4.95 20.69 -6.94
CA ILE A 293 6.23 20.71 -6.21
C ILE A 293 7.13 21.88 -6.64
N LYS A 294 8.10 22.26 -5.80
CA LYS A 294 9.02 23.37 -6.07
C LYS A 294 9.93 23.07 -7.25
N LYS A 295 10.41 24.10 -7.97
CA LYS A 295 11.25 23.94 -9.17
C LYS A 295 12.51 23.09 -8.96
N ASN A 296 13.03 23.01 -7.74
CA ASN A 296 14.22 22.23 -7.37
C ASN A 296 13.89 20.84 -6.77
N GLU A 297 12.63 20.42 -6.78
CA GLU A 297 12.17 19.07 -6.40
C GLU A 297 11.80 18.29 -7.68
N ASP A 298 12.03 16.98 -7.69
CA ASP A 298 11.75 16.07 -8.81
C ASP A 298 11.25 14.73 -8.22
N LEU A 299 10.13 14.21 -8.74
CA LEU A 299 9.52 12.96 -8.24
C LEU A 299 10.25 11.70 -8.69
N SER A 300 11.11 11.78 -9.71
CA SER A 300 11.99 10.69 -10.14
C SER A 300 13.23 10.52 -9.24
N ASN A 301 13.43 11.42 -8.28
CA ASN A 301 14.29 11.19 -7.12
C ASN A 301 13.50 10.60 -5.96
N PHE A 302 14.17 10.03 -4.96
CA PHE A 302 13.50 9.56 -3.74
C PHE A 302 12.93 10.72 -2.91
N ASN A 303 11.60 10.73 -2.76
CA ASN A 303 10.84 11.64 -1.91
C ASN A 303 10.01 10.84 -0.89
N THR A 304 9.55 11.48 0.19
CA THR A 304 8.60 10.85 1.12
C THR A 304 7.16 11.29 0.85
N TYR A 305 6.27 10.31 0.81
CA TYR A 305 4.83 10.46 0.62
C TYR A 305 4.15 9.83 1.84
N ALA A 306 3.31 10.57 2.55
CA ALA A 306 2.71 10.08 3.78
C ALA A 306 1.30 10.60 4.02
N VAL A 307 0.53 9.83 4.78
CA VAL A 307 -0.68 10.30 5.45
C VAL A 307 -0.54 10.22 6.96
N GLU A 308 -1.11 11.19 7.67
CA GLU A 308 -1.52 11.05 9.07
C GLU A 308 -3.03 10.92 9.13
N TRP A 309 -3.52 9.79 9.62
CA TRP A 309 -4.93 9.41 9.68
C TRP A 309 -5.36 9.19 11.12
N ASN A 310 -6.50 9.77 11.51
CA ASN A 310 -7.16 9.52 12.78
C ASN A 310 -8.68 9.70 12.65
N GLU A 311 -9.42 9.44 13.72
CA GLU A 311 -10.89 9.54 13.81
C GLU A 311 -11.50 10.88 13.34
N LYS A 312 -10.71 11.95 13.28
CA LYS A 312 -11.18 13.31 12.96
C LYS A 312 -10.80 13.77 11.56
N GLU A 313 -9.69 13.27 11.01
CA GLU A 313 -9.08 13.79 9.78
C GLU A 313 -8.04 12.84 9.17
N ILE A 314 -7.83 12.99 7.87
CA ILE A 314 -6.65 12.50 7.14
C ILE A 314 -5.90 13.72 6.61
N LYS A 315 -4.57 13.71 6.74
CA LYS A 315 -3.63 14.74 6.28
C LYS A 315 -2.60 14.12 5.36
N TRP A 316 -2.33 14.73 4.21
CA TRP A 316 -1.29 14.27 3.27
C TRP A 316 -0.05 15.14 3.36
N PHE A 317 1.11 14.48 3.30
CA PHE A 317 2.43 15.09 3.41
C PHE A 317 3.32 14.66 2.25
N PHE A 318 4.06 15.63 1.71
CA PHE A 318 5.13 15.38 0.74
C PHE A 318 6.44 16.01 1.26
N ASN A 319 7.49 15.21 1.41
CA ASN A 319 8.75 15.59 2.07
C ASN A 319 8.49 16.28 3.43
N GLY A 320 7.60 15.69 4.24
CA GLY A 320 7.20 16.19 5.56
C GLY A 320 6.31 17.46 5.54
N ARG A 321 5.94 18.01 4.38
CA ARG A 321 5.07 19.19 4.27
C ARG A 321 3.62 18.77 4.10
N ASN A 322 2.76 19.07 5.07
CA ASN A 322 1.30 18.95 4.90
C ASN A 322 0.84 19.83 3.75
N TYR A 323 0.14 19.26 2.77
CA TYR A 323 -0.45 20.00 1.63
C TYR A 323 -1.96 19.85 1.50
N LYS A 324 -2.57 18.83 2.13
CA LYS A 324 -4.00 18.51 2.04
C LYS A 324 -4.50 17.96 3.36
N THR A 325 -5.72 18.32 3.75
CA THR A 325 -6.36 17.82 4.97
C THR A 325 -7.85 17.70 4.70
N VAL A 326 -8.42 16.50 4.94
CA VAL A 326 -9.86 16.24 4.83
C VAL A 326 -10.37 15.77 6.18
N THR A 327 -11.49 16.33 6.64
CA THR A 327 -12.04 16.02 7.97
C THR A 327 -13.17 15.00 7.88
N MET A 328 -13.31 14.12 8.88
CA MET A 328 -14.42 13.16 8.92
C MET A 328 -15.79 13.83 9.10
N LYS A 329 -15.81 15.08 9.60
CA LYS A 329 -17.01 15.94 9.60
C LYS A 329 -17.40 16.40 8.18
N GLU A 330 -16.46 16.51 7.26
CA GLU A 330 -16.72 16.83 5.86
C GLU A 330 -17.19 15.60 5.08
N VAL A 331 -16.50 14.46 5.28
CA VAL A 331 -16.90 13.16 4.71
C VAL A 331 -18.31 12.77 5.15
N GLY A 332 -18.59 12.89 6.45
CA GLY A 332 -19.89 12.60 7.07
C GLY A 332 -21.09 13.45 6.57
N LYS A 333 -20.88 14.41 5.67
CA LYS A 333 -21.97 15.11 4.97
C LYS A 333 -22.45 14.39 3.71
N GLN A 334 -21.66 13.46 3.18
CA GLN A 334 -21.93 12.75 1.92
C GLN A 334 -22.14 11.26 2.12
N THR A 335 -21.53 10.65 3.15
CA THR A 335 -21.65 9.21 3.44
C THR A 335 -21.34 8.90 4.91
N GLU A 336 -21.84 7.76 5.39
CA GLU A 336 -21.55 7.20 6.70
C GLU A 336 -20.14 6.59 6.79
N ASN A 337 -19.59 6.18 5.65
CA ASN A 337 -18.23 5.65 5.48
C ASN A 337 -17.22 6.78 5.78
N THR A 338 -16.68 6.75 7.00
CA THR A 338 -15.93 7.84 7.64
C THR A 338 -14.54 7.38 8.12
N PHE A 339 -13.93 6.48 7.35
CA PHE A 339 -12.56 5.99 7.49
C PHE A 339 -12.31 5.39 8.87
N LYS A 340 -13.16 4.43 9.24
CA LYS A 340 -13.17 3.75 10.55
C LYS A 340 -12.77 2.29 10.46
N LEU A 341 -12.69 1.71 9.28
CA LEU A 341 -12.25 0.33 9.09
C LEU A 341 -10.71 0.24 9.23
N PRO A 342 -10.15 -0.94 9.57
CA PRO A 342 -8.75 -1.23 9.30
C PRO A 342 -8.55 -1.37 7.78
N HIS A 343 -7.40 -0.95 7.27
CA HIS A 343 -7.07 -1.01 5.84
C HIS A 343 -5.76 -1.75 5.62
N TYR A 344 -5.66 -2.51 4.51
CA TYR A 344 -4.37 -3.00 4.01
C TYR A 344 -3.74 -2.01 3.02
N LEU A 345 -2.42 -2.10 2.89
CA LEU A 345 -1.61 -1.29 1.98
C LEU A 345 -1.51 -1.94 0.61
N ILE A 346 -1.47 -1.13 -0.45
CA ILE A 346 -1.31 -1.54 -1.85
C ILE A 346 -0.30 -0.63 -2.54
N ILE A 347 0.63 -1.22 -3.31
CA ILE A 347 1.55 -0.49 -4.22
C ILE A 347 1.44 -1.11 -5.61
N ASN A 348 1.27 -0.29 -6.64
CA ASN A 348 1.28 -0.74 -8.04
C ASN A 348 1.70 0.38 -8.98
N VAL A 349 1.96 0.01 -10.24
CA VAL A 349 2.03 0.98 -11.34
C VAL A 349 1.03 0.61 -12.43
N ALA A 350 -0.10 1.32 -12.48
CA ALA A 350 -1.11 1.16 -13.52
C ALA A 350 -0.70 1.90 -14.81
N LEU A 351 -1.42 1.64 -15.90
CA LEU A 351 -1.25 2.30 -17.20
C LEU A 351 -2.59 2.85 -17.71
N LYS A 352 -2.64 4.17 -17.95
CA LYS A 352 -3.78 4.91 -18.50
C LYS A 352 -3.93 4.64 -20.01
N ASN A 353 -5.11 4.91 -20.55
CA ASN A 353 -5.42 4.78 -21.99
C ASN A 353 -4.43 5.50 -22.93
N THR A 354 -3.76 6.56 -22.47
CA THR A 354 -2.76 7.32 -23.25
C THR A 354 -1.42 6.59 -23.44
N THR A 355 -1.13 5.53 -22.69
CA THR A 355 0.19 4.87 -22.71
C THR A 355 0.61 4.43 -24.12
N GLY A 356 1.83 4.80 -24.52
CA GLY A 356 2.41 4.53 -25.84
C GLY A 356 2.04 5.53 -26.94
N SER A 357 1.33 6.63 -26.64
CA SER A 357 1.06 7.70 -27.63
C SER A 357 2.30 8.49 -28.05
N ASP A 358 3.39 8.36 -27.29
CA ASP A 358 4.74 8.87 -27.57
C ASP A 358 5.61 7.87 -28.37
N GLY A 359 5.15 6.64 -28.59
CA GLY A 359 5.98 5.56 -29.11
C GLY A 359 6.77 4.81 -28.02
N ASP A 360 6.31 4.84 -26.77
CA ASP A 360 6.87 4.09 -25.64
C ASP A 360 8.31 4.52 -25.24
N VAL A 361 8.67 5.79 -25.44
CA VAL A 361 10.07 6.29 -25.33
C VAL A 361 10.71 6.14 -23.96
N ASP A 362 9.93 6.13 -22.88
CA ASP A 362 10.41 5.98 -21.50
C ASP A 362 10.43 4.50 -21.04
N PHE A 363 10.04 3.53 -21.87
CA PHE A 363 9.98 2.11 -21.46
C PHE A 363 11.29 1.33 -21.77
N PRO A 364 11.75 0.44 -20.87
CA PRO A 364 11.16 0.14 -19.56
C PRO A 364 11.41 1.25 -18.54
N THR A 365 10.43 1.46 -17.66
CA THR A 365 10.44 2.47 -16.58
C THR A 365 10.18 1.78 -15.25
N GLU A 366 10.57 2.40 -14.13
CA GLU A 366 10.56 1.74 -12.83
C GLU A 366 10.16 2.68 -11.68
N MET A 367 9.34 2.16 -10.76
CA MET A 367 9.12 2.75 -9.44
C MET A 367 10.06 2.07 -8.45
N LYS A 368 10.85 2.86 -7.72
CA LYS A 368 11.74 2.35 -6.65
C LYS A 368 11.23 2.80 -5.31
N ILE A 369 11.10 1.86 -4.37
CA ILE A 369 10.64 2.12 -3.01
C ILE A 369 11.72 1.65 -2.04
N ASP A 370 12.26 2.62 -1.28
CA ASP A 370 13.33 2.44 -0.28
C ASP A 370 12.75 1.91 1.04
N TYR A 371 11.59 2.43 1.47
CA TYR A 371 10.86 1.84 2.59
C TYR A 371 9.36 2.14 2.53
N VAL A 372 8.60 1.33 3.28
CA VAL A 372 7.25 1.64 3.76
C VAL A 372 7.25 1.50 5.29
N ARG A 373 6.80 2.53 6.00
CA ARG A 373 6.80 2.57 7.48
C ARG A 373 5.45 3.03 8.01
N VAL A 374 4.98 2.34 9.05
CA VAL A 374 3.74 2.67 9.75
C VAL A 374 4.04 2.96 11.22
N TYR A 375 3.50 4.08 11.70
CA TYR A 375 3.71 4.59 13.05
C TYR A 375 2.38 4.82 13.77
N LYS A 376 2.35 4.64 15.09
CA LYS A 376 1.26 5.10 15.96
C LYS A 376 1.74 6.25 16.83
N LYS A 377 0.81 7.08 17.33
CA LYS A 377 1.11 8.03 18.41
C LYS A 377 1.45 7.23 19.67
N LYS A 378 2.45 7.67 20.43
CA LYS A 378 2.75 7.14 21.77
C LYS A 378 1.68 7.51 22.77
#